data_AF-A0A1I3DM08-F1
#
_entry.id   AF-A0A1I3DM08-F1
#
_cell.length_a   1.000
_cell.length_b   1.000
_cell.length_c   1.000
_cell.angle_alpha   90.00
_cell.angle_beta   90.00
_cell.angle_gamma   90.00
#
_symmetry.space_group_name_H-M   'P 1'
#
loop_
_entity.id
_entity.type
_entity.pdbx_description
1 polymer ?
#
loop_
_entity_poly.entity_id
_entity_poly.type
_entity_poly.pdbx_seq_one_letter_code
_entity_poly.pdbx_strand_id
1 'polypeptide(L)'
;MTIEQPRHRTLATIDLDLLVMTLGNGEGGYYNAATGDMLTIMDGDVITGDAEDIDLDDPAWIGIGAEDSRDKYRDMSDFADAVTDPVIADRLARALNGAGAFRRFTNTVQEAEPRFDLIWHRFAEARAVSRAIDWLVDNDLCDEIEAALAVQERADQAERALGEAARWV
;
A
#
# COMPACT_ATOMS: atom_id res chain seq x y z
N MET A 1 -0.46 -35.18 -16.15
CA MET A 1 0.19 -33.87 -15.99
C MET A 1 -0.90 -32.83 -16.17
N THR A 2 -1.57 -32.47 -15.07
CA THR A 2 -2.61 -31.45 -15.09
C THR A 2 -1.89 -30.12 -15.29
N ILE A 3 -2.14 -29.47 -16.43
CA ILE A 3 -1.81 -28.07 -16.58
C ILE A 3 -2.78 -27.36 -15.63
N GLU A 4 -2.32 -26.98 -14.44
CA GLU A 4 -3.05 -26.06 -13.58
C GLU A 4 -3.32 -24.82 -14.43
N GLN A 5 -4.59 -24.48 -14.65
CA GLN A 5 -4.93 -23.25 -15.36
C GLN A 5 -4.31 -22.07 -14.59
N PRO A 6 -3.75 -21.06 -15.27
CA PRO A 6 -3.24 -19.88 -14.58
C PRO A 6 -4.40 -19.26 -13.78
N ARG A 7 -4.21 -19.09 -12.47
CA ARG A 7 -5.18 -18.47 -11.54
C ARG A 7 -5.17 -16.95 -11.67
N HIS A 8 -4.85 -16.44 -12.86
CA HIS A 8 -4.69 -15.01 -13.08
C HIS A 8 -6.07 -14.36 -13.12
N ARG A 9 -6.26 -13.42 -12.20
CA ARG A 9 -7.39 -12.50 -12.21
C ARG A 9 -6.94 -11.19 -12.84
N THR A 10 -7.86 -10.56 -13.56
CA THR A 10 -7.67 -9.18 -14.01
C THR A 10 -7.62 -8.28 -12.77
N LEU A 11 -6.71 -7.31 -12.72
CA LEU A 11 -6.59 -6.39 -11.58
C LEU A 11 -7.91 -5.67 -11.30
N ALA A 12 -8.68 -5.35 -12.34
CA ALA A 12 -10.00 -4.72 -12.23
C ALA A 12 -11.03 -5.55 -11.42
N THR A 13 -10.79 -6.83 -11.19
CA THR A 13 -11.67 -7.72 -10.40
C THR A 13 -11.20 -7.90 -8.96
N ILE A 14 -10.03 -7.35 -8.63
CA ILE A 14 -9.42 -7.44 -7.30
C ILE A 14 -9.67 -6.12 -6.58
N ASP A 15 -10.14 -6.20 -5.33
CA ASP A 15 -10.24 -5.04 -4.46
C ASP A 15 -8.84 -4.63 -3.98
N LEU A 16 -8.14 -3.81 -4.78
CA LEU A 16 -6.80 -3.34 -4.46
C LEU A 16 -6.78 -2.43 -3.23
N ASP A 17 -7.87 -1.70 -2.97
CA ASP A 17 -7.97 -0.82 -1.81
C ASP A 17 -8.02 -1.65 -0.52
N LEU A 18 -8.81 -2.74 -0.52
CA LEU A 18 -8.83 -3.70 0.57
C LEU A 18 -7.50 -4.44 0.73
N LEU A 19 -6.81 -4.77 -0.37
CA LEU A 19 -5.48 -5.38 -0.32
C LEU A 19 -4.44 -4.45 0.31
N VAL A 20 -4.43 -3.18 -0.11
CA VAL A 20 -3.57 -2.14 0.47
C VAL A 20 -3.85 -1.97 1.96
N MET A 21 -5.12 -1.92 2.34
CA MET A 21 -5.51 -1.83 3.75
C MET A 21 -5.00 -3.04 4.55
N THR A 22 -5.15 -4.25 4.02
CA THR A 22 -4.76 -5.50 4.68
C THR A 22 -3.24 -5.66 4.77
N LEU A 23 -2.48 -5.32 3.73
CA LEU A 23 -1.02 -5.27 3.78
C LEU A 23 -0.56 -4.22 4.81
N GLY A 24 -1.24 -3.07 4.85
CA GLY A 24 -0.88 -1.93 5.65
C GLY A 24 -1.30 -1.98 7.13
N ASN A 25 -2.11 -2.95 7.56
CA ASN A 25 -2.70 -2.97 8.92
C ASN A 25 -1.70 -3.38 10.02
N GLY A 26 -0.54 -3.95 9.66
CA GLY A 26 0.46 -4.44 10.63
C GLY A 26 0.23 -5.86 11.15
N GLU A 27 -0.87 -6.51 10.77
CA GLU A 27 -1.26 -7.86 11.19
C GLU A 27 -1.39 -8.85 10.02
N GLY A 28 -1.67 -8.35 8.82
CA GLY A 28 -1.87 -9.15 7.61
C GLY A 28 -3.31 -9.63 7.44
N GLY A 29 -3.47 -10.73 6.71
CA GLY A 29 -4.76 -11.28 6.32
C GLY A 29 -4.62 -12.52 5.44
N TYR A 30 -5.68 -12.84 4.71
CA TYR A 30 -5.73 -13.95 3.76
C TYR A 30 -6.44 -13.52 2.47
N TYR A 31 -5.97 -14.03 1.34
CA TYR A 31 -6.58 -13.86 0.03
C TYR A 31 -6.95 -15.23 -0.56
N ASN A 32 -8.18 -15.39 -1.03
CA ASN A 32 -8.59 -16.61 -1.71
C ASN A 32 -8.30 -16.53 -3.21
N ALA A 33 -7.35 -17.29 -3.72
CA ALA A 33 -6.99 -17.29 -5.14
C ALA A 33 -8.13 -17.76 -6.07
N ALA A 34 -9.03 -18.62 -5.56
CA ALA A 34 -10.13 -19.17 -6.34
C ALA A 34 -11.32 -18.21 -6.42
N THR A 35 -11.68 -17.54 -5.33
CA THR A 35 -12.88 -16.66 -5.23
C THR A 35 -12.56 -15.17 -5.28
N GLY A 36 -11.35 -14.78 -4.93
CA GLY A 36 -10.88 -13.39 -4.77
C GLY A 36 -11.32 -12.74 -3.49
N ASP A 37 -11.93 -13.53 -2.59
CA ASP A 37 -12.32 -13.05 -1.28
C ASP A 37 -11.07 -12.71 -0.46
N MET A 38 -11.21 -11.73 0.42
CA MET A 38 -10.14 -11.28 1.28
C MET A 38 -10.64 -11.19 2.72
N LEU A 39 -9.79 -11.65 3.62
CA LEU A 39 -10.01 -11.59 5.06
C LEU A 39 -8.88 -10.80 5.68
N THR A 40 -9.22 -9.87 6.55
CA THR A 40 -8.25 -9.03 7.25
C THR A 40 -8.12 -9.50 8.68
N ILE A 41 -6.89 -9.60 9.19
CA ILE A 41 -6.67 -9.81 10.63
C ILE A 41 -6.70 -8.44 11.31
N MET A 42 -7.47 -8.32 12.39
CA MET A 42 -7.50 -7.12 13.23
C MET A 42 -7.59 -7.54 14.69
N ASP A 43 -6.77 -6.90 15.55
CA ASP A 43 -6.69 -7.20 16.97
C ASP A 43 -6.41 -8.70 17.28
N GLY A 44 -5.71 -9.37 16.36
CA GLY A 44 -5.37 -10.80 16.43
C GLY A 44 -6.42 -11.75 15.91
N ASP A 45 -7.59 -11.27 15.49
CA ASP A 45 -8.71 -12.07 15.01
C ASP A 45 -8.97 -11.84 13.51
N VAL A 46 -9.37 -12.90 12.81
CA VAL A 46 -9.77 -12.80 11.40
C VAL A 46 -11.16 -12.18 11.33
N ILE A 47 -11.28 -11.07 10.61
CA ILE A 47 -12.57 -10.41 10.38
C ILE A 47 -13.30 -11.15 9.25
N THR A 48 -14.22 -12.02 9.62
CA THR A 48 -15.03 -12.83 8.68
C THR A 48 -16.45 -12.30 8.44
N GLY A 49 -16.83 -11.22 9.15
CA GLY A 49 -18.21 -10.73 9.14
C GLY A 49 -19.16 -11.76 9.73
N ASP A 50 -20.18 -12.16 8.96
CA ASP A 50 -21.19 -13.16 9.39
C ASP A 50 -20.77 -14.61 9.05
N ALA A 51 -19.58 -14.82 8.47
CA ALA A 51 -19.11 -16.16 8.10
C ALA A 51 -18.33 -16.80 9.27
N GLU A 52 -18.93 -17.78 9.94
CA GLU A 52 -18.29 -18.45 11.09
C GLU A 52 -17.45 -19.69 10.71
N ASP A 53 -17.59 -20.23 9.48
CA ASP A 53 -16.98 -21.50 9.05
C ASP A 53 -16.06 -21.33 7.82
N ILE A 54 -14.97 -20.55 7.95
CA ILE A 54 -13.94 -20.46 6.91
C ILE A 54 -12.81 -21.44 7.23
N ASP A 55 -12.59 -22.41 6.36
CA ASP A 55 -11.45 -23.32 6.41
C ASP A 55 -10.20 -22.64 5.83
N LEU A 56 -9.39 -22.03 6.69
CA LEU A 56 -8.13 -21.37 6.31
C LEU A 56 -7.01 -22.36 5.97
N ASP A 57 -7.20 -23.66 6.21
CA ASP A 57 -6.26 -24.69 5.76
C ASP A 57 -6.47 -25.06 4.27
N ASP A 58 -7.53 -24.55 3.62
CA ASP A 58 -7.71 -24.69 2.16
C ASP A 58 -6.55 -23.98 1.42
N PRO A 59 -5.82 -24.68 0.53
CA PRO A 59 -4.69 -24.12 -0.21
C PRO A 59 -5.05 -22.98 -1.18
N ALA A 60 -6.35 -22.70 -1.38
CA ALA A 60 -6.80 -21.49 -2.08
C ALA A 60 -6.55 -20.22 -1.25
N TRP A 61 -6.48 -20.32 0.09
CA TRP A 61 -6.15 -19.19 0.95
C TRP A 61 -4.64 -18.97 1.03
N ILE A 62 -4.21 -17.80 0.61
CA ILE A 62 -2.83 -17.35 0.62
C ILE A 62 -2.70 -16.29 1.71
N GLY A 63 -1.71 -16.46 2.60
CA GLY A 63 -1.45 -15.51 3.67
C GLY A 63 -0.90 -14.19 3.14
N ILE A 64 -1.54 -13.09 3.52
CA ILE A 64 -1.07 -11.72 3.31
C ILE A 64 -0.24 -11.35 4.53
N GLY A 65 1.07 -11.17 4.36
CA GLY A 65 1.95 -10.67 5.41
C GLY A 65 1.83 -9.16 5.59
N ALA A 66 2.00 -8.66 6.81
CA ALA A 66 2.06 -7.23 7.05
C ALA A 66 3.25 -6.60 6.30
N GLU A 67 3.00 -5.45 5.67
CA GLU A 67 4.00 -4.63 5.00
C GLU A 67 5.12 -4.22 5.98
N ASP A 68 6.37 -4.21 5.52
CA ASP A 68 7.48 -3.75 6.35
C ASP A 68 7.34 -2.26 6.63
N SER A 69 7.35 -1.91 7.92
CA SER A 69 7.48 -0.53 8.41
C SER A 69 8.59 0.29 7.71
N ARG A 70 9.64 -0.38 7.21
CA ARG A 70 10.71 0.25 6.44
C ARG A 70 10.26 0.82 5.11
N ASP A 71 9.31 0.20 4.42
CA ASP A 71 8.81 0.68 3.12
C ASP A 71 7.98 1.95 3.30
N LYS A 72 7.07 1.94 4.28
CA LYS A 72 6.32 3.15 4.64
C LYS A 72 7.24 4.28 5.13
N TYR A 73 8.26 3.95 5.92
CA TYR A 73 9.25 4.95 6.37
C TYR A 73 10.02 5.53 5.18
N ARG A 74 10.39 4.69 4.20
CA ARG A 74 11.07 5.14 2.98
C ARG A 74 10.19 6.10 2.18
N ASP A 75 8.91 5.79 2.01
CA ASP A 75 7.97 6.69 1.33
C ASP A 75 7.92 8.07 2.02
N MET A 76 7.89 8.12 3.36
CA MET A 76 7.91 9.40 4.08
C MET A 76 9.25 10.15 3.91
N SER A 77 10.36 9.43 3.86
CA SER A 77 11.69 10.01 3.61
C SER A 77 11.78 10.60 2.21
N ASP A 78 11.41 9.83 1.19
CA ASP A 78 11.44 10.24 -0.22
C ASP A 78 10.55 11.46 -0.44
N PHE A 79 9.38 11.51 0.21
CA PHE A 79 8.51 12.68 0.16
C PHE A 79 9.11 13.90 0.86
N ALA A 80 9.70 13.74 2.05
CA ALA A 80 10.38 14.83 2.74
C ALA A 80 11.54 15.40 1.91
N ASP A 81 12.32 14.54 1.26
CA ASP A 81 13.46 14.91 0.44
C ASP A 81 13.06 15.65 -0.85
N ALA A 82 11.85 15.42 -1.37
CA ALA A 82 11.34 16.11 -2.55
C ALA A 82 10.87 17.55 -2.28
N VAL A 83 10.55 17.90 -1.03
CA VAL A 83 10.04 19.24 -0.67
C VAL A 83 11.18 20.27 -0.74
N THR A 84 10.98 21.34 -1.51
CA THR A 84 12.02 22.38 -1.68
C THR A 84 11.88 23.57 -0.74
N ASP A 85 10.71 23.80 -0.15
CA ASP A 85 10.55 24.81 0.90
C ASP A 85 11.39 24.41 2.13
N PRO A 86 12.40 25.22 2.53
CA PRO A 86 13.33 24.84 3.57
C PRO A 86 12.70 24.74 4.96
N VAL A 87 11.60 25.46 5.22
CA VAL A 87 10.90 25.42 6.51
C VAL A 87 10.07 24.14 6.62
N ILE A 88 9.35 23.77 5.56
CA ILE A 88 8.56 22.54 5.53
C ILE A 88 9.50 21.33 5.52
N ALA A 89 10.56 21.33 4.70
CA ALA A 89 11.53 20.25 4.62
C ALA A 89 12.21 19.97 5.97
N ASP A 90 12.68 21.00 6.69
CA ASP A 90 13.28 20.85 8.02
C ASP A 90 12.28 20.28 9.04
N ARG A 91 11.00 20.71 9.00
CA ARG A 91 9.96 20.15 9.88
C ARG A 91 9.71 18.67 9.60
N LEU A 92 9.58 18.28 8.33
CA LEU A 92 9.37 16.89 7.94
C LEU A 92 10.57 16.01 8.32
N ALA A 93 11.79 16.47 8.04
CA ALA A 93 13.01 15.75 8.43
C ALA A 93 13.11 15.54 9.95
N ARG A 94 12.75 16.56 10.75
CA ARG A 94 12.69 16.42 12.22
C ARG A 94 11.61 15.44 12.65
N ALA A 95 10.46 15.44 11.99
CA ALA A 95 9.35 14.56 12.31
C ALA A 95 9.75 13.08 12.19
N LEU A 96 10.62 12.74 11.22
CA LEU A 96 11.11 11.38 10.96
C LEU A 96 12.05 10.81 12.05
N ASN A 97 12.59 11.64 12.95
CA ASN A 97 13.57 11.18 13.92
C ASN A 97 12.95 10.50 15.16
N GLY A 98 13.25 9.22 15.38
CA GLY A 98 12.93 8.49 16.61
C GLY A 98 11.49 7.96 16.70
N ALA A 99 11.15 7.37 17.85
CA ALA A 99 9.86 6.70 18.06
C ALA A 99 8.66 7.62 17.76
N GLY A 100 7.67 7.12 17.03
CA GLY A 100 6.48 7.91 16.63
C GLY A 100 6.67 8.78 15.38
N ALA A 101 7.67 8.47 14.54
CA ALA A 101 7.96 9.17 13.29
C ALA A 101 6.72 9.28 12.38
N PHE A 102 6.02 8.16 12.17
CA PHE A 102 4.77 8.10 11.39
C PHE A 102 3.77 9.18 11.79
N ARG A 103 3.34 9.17 13.05
CA ARG A 103 2.35 10.13 13.55
C ARG A 103 2.83 11.57 13.44
N ARG A 104 4.07 11.86 13.80
CA ARG A 104 4.59 13.24 13.74
C ARG A 104 4.66 13.76 12.31
N PHE A 105 5.09 12.92 11.37
CA PHE A 105 5.18 13.30 9.98
C PHE A 105 3.80 13.59 9.41
N THR A 106 2.83 12.69 9.61
CA THR A 106 1.45 12.90 9.14
C THR A 106 0.84 14.17 9.75
N ASN A 107 1.07 14.42 11.04
CA ASN A 107 0.65 15.68 11.66
C ASN A 107 1.33 16.89 11.00
N THR A 108 2.63 16.81 10.72
CA THR A 108 3.38 17.90 10.07
C THR A 108 2.83 18.19 8.67
N VAL A 109 2.51 17.15 7.90
CA VAL A 109 1.88 17.26 6.58
C VAL A 109 0.51 17.94 6.69
N GLN A 110 -0.31 17.55 7.66
CA GLN A 110 -1.64 18.14 7.90
C GLN A 110 -1.59 19.59 8.38
N GLU A 111 -0.55 19.95 9.14
CA GLU A 111 -0.37 21.29 9.73
C GLU A 111 0.36 22.27 8.79
N ALA A 112 0.97 21.80 7.69
CA ALA A 112 1.80 22.62 6.83
C ALA A 112 1.02 23.73 6.10
N GLU A 113 0.23 23.36 5.09
CA GLU A 113 -0.56 24.28 4.25
C GLU A 113 -1.78 23.55 3.69
N PRO A 114 -2.88 24.26 3.33
CA PRO A 114 -4.08 23.63 2.79
C PRO A 114 -3.78 22.81 1.54
N ARG A 115 -4.18 21.52 1.52
CA ARG A 115 -4.02 20.56 0.41
C ARG A 115 -2.66 19.90 0.26
N PHE A 116 -1.67 20.23 1.10
CA PHE A 116 -0.38 19.53 1.08
C PHE A 116 -0.54 18.04 1.47
N ASP A 117 -1.48 17.77 2.38
CA ASP A 117 -1.96 16.44 2.74
C ASP A 117 -2.46 15.64 1.53
N LEU A 118 -3.18 16.28 0.61
CA LEU A 118 -3.67 15.60 -0.60
C LEU A 118 -2.52 15.17 -1.51
N ILE A 119 -1.42 15.92 -1.56
CA ILE A 119 -0.23 15.56 -2.36
C ILE A 119 0.45 14.35 -1.74
N TRP A 120 0.64 14.37 -0.41
CA TRP A 120 1.16 13.23 0.34
C TRP A 120 0.29 11.98 0.14
N HIS A 121 -1.03 12.10 0.27
CA HIS A 121 -1.95 10.98 0.09
C HIS A 121 -1.85 10.37 -1.31
N ARG A 122 -1.84 11.19 -2.38
CA ARG A 122 -1.65 10.68 -3.74
C ARG A 122 -0.33 9.92 -3.93
N PHE A 123 0.75 10.46 -3.37
CA PHE A 123 2.06 9.82 -3.43
C PHE A 123 2.08 8.48 -2.68
N ALA A 124 1.64 8.49 -1.41
CA ALA A 124 1.66 7.32 -0.55
C ALA A 124 0.72 6.22 -1.05
N GLU A 125 -0.46 6.59 -1.55
CA GLU A 125 -1.41 5.67 -2.17
C GLU A 125 -0.83 5.00 -3.41
N ALA A 126 -0.26 5.77 -4.36
CA ALA A 126 0.35 5.19 -5.55
C ALA A 126 1.45 4.17 -5.21
N ARG A 127 2.26 4.46 -4.18
CA ARG A 127 3.30 3.55 -3.68
C ARG A 127 2.73 2.31 -3.01
N ALA A 128 1.69 2.47 -2.18
CA ALA A 128 1.02 1.35 -1.51
C ALA A 128 0.31 0.42 -2.51
N VAL A 129 -0.42 0.97 -3.49
CA VAL A 129 -1.06 0.16 -4.53
C VAL A 129 0.00 -0.57 -5.38
N SER A 130 1.14 0.06 -5.67
CA SER A 130 2.24 -0.61 -6.40
C SER A 130 2.72 -1.85 -5.64
N ARG A 131 2.93 -1.75 -4.32
CA ARG A 131 3.33 -2.90 -3.49
C ARG A 131 2.24 -3.97 -3.38
N ALA A 132 0.96 -3.58 -3.38
CA ALA A 132 -0.14 -4.53 -3.46
C ALA A 132 -0.15 -5.31 -4.77
N ILE A 133 0.16 -4.65 -5.89
CA ILE A 133 0.30 -5.30 -7.20
C ILE A 133 1.53 -6.21 -7.21
N ASP A 134 2.67 -5.76 -6.67
CA ASP A 134 3.88 -6.58 -6.54
C ASP A 134 3.59 -7.86 -5.73
N TRP A 135 2.83 -7.76 -4.64
CA TRP A 135 2.39 -8.92 -3.87
C TRP A 135 1.53 -9.89 -4.71
N LEU A 136 0.63 -9.38 -5.57
CA LEU A 136 -0.15 -10.23 -6.47
C LEU A 136 0.73 -10.94 -7.49
N VAL A 137 1.74 -10.25 -8.04
CA VAL A 137 2.71 -10.83 -8.99
C VAL A 137 3.57 -11.90 -8.31
N ASP A 138 4.11 -11.62 -7.12
CA ASP A 138 4.94 -12.55 -6.35
C ASP A 138 4.20 -13.85 -6.00
N ASN A 139 2.86 -13.82 -5.97
CA ASN A 139 1.99 -14.96 -5.70
C ASN A 139 1.31 -15.55 -6.95
N ASP A 140 1.66 -15.07 -8.16
CA ASP A 140 1.09 -15.54 -9.43
C ASP A 140 -0.45 -15.38 -9.52
N LEU A 141 -0.97 -14.26 -8.99
CA LEU A 141 -2.42 -14.00 -8.85
C LEU A 141 -3.00 -13.06 -9.92
N CYS A 142 -2.16 -12.40 -10.71
CA CYS A 142 -2.57 -11.48 -11.76
C CYS A 142 -1.69 -11.63 -13.01
N ASP A 143 -2.16 -11.05 -14.12
CA ASP A 143 -1.36 -11.00 -15.36
C ASP A 143 -0.17 -10.04 -15.19
N GLU A 144 1.04 -10.53 -15.47
CA GLU A 144 2.28 -9.77 -15.31
C GLU A 144 2.34 -8.50 -16.18
N ILE A 145 1.72 -8.50 -17.37
CA ILE A 145 1.73 -7.34 -18.27
C ILE A 145 0.77 -6.28 -17.74
N GLU A 146 -0.44 -6.68 -17.34
CA GLU A 146 -1.40 -5.79 -16.68
C GLU A 146 -0.79 -5.17 -15.41
N ALA A 147 -0.13 -5.99 -14.59
CA ALA A 147 0.58 -5.55 -13.39
C ALA A 147 1.69 -4.54 -13.70
N ALA A 148 2.57 -4.84 -14.66
CA ALA A 148 3.66 -3.95 -15.03
C ALA A 148 3.17 -2.58 -15.54
N LEU A 149 2.11 -2.56 -16.33
CA LEU A 149 1.49 -1.32 -16.81
C LEU A 149 0.88 -0.52 -15.65
N ALA A 150 0.17 -1.19 -14.75
CA ALA A 150 -0.45 -0.57 -13.60
C ALA A 150 0.59 0.02 -12.63
N VAL A 151 1.69 -0.71 -12.36
CA VAL A 151 2.82 -0.24 -11.55
C VAL A 151 3.51 0.95 -12.20
N GLN A 152 3.74 0.93 -13.51
CA GLN A 152 4.33 2.07 -14.21
C GLN A 152 3.44 3.32 -14.12
N GLU A 153 2.12 3.17 -14.29
CA GLU A 153 1.19 4.28 -14.12
C GLU A 153 1.26 4.90 -12.72
N ARG A 154 1.36 4.05 -11.69
CA ARG A 154 1.48 4.49 -10.28
C ARG A 154 2.83 5.13 -10.01
N ALA A 155 3.91 4.63 -10.61
CA ALA A 155 5.22 5.28 -10.56
C ALA A 155 5.16 6.71 -11.13
N ASP A 156 4.52 6.88 -12.29
CA ASP A 156 4.31 8.20 -12.89
C ASP A 156 3.43 9.11 -12.00
N GLN A 157 2.40 8.58 -11.35
CA GLN A 157 1.55 9.32 -10.41
C GLN A 157 2.34 9.76 -9.17
N ALA A 158 3.17 8.87 -8.60
CA ALA A 158 4.04 9.18 -7.48
C ALA A 158 5.05 10.28 -7.85
N GLU A 159 5.69 10.18 -9.02
CA GLU A 159 6.64 11.19 -9.49
C GLU A 159 5.96 12.56 -9.71
N ARG A 160 4.75 12.58 -10.28
CA ARG A 160 3.95 13.82 -10.41
C ARG A 160 3.66 14.43 -9.05
N ALA A 161 3.25 13.62 -8.06
CA ALA A 161 2.97 14.09 -6.72
C ALA A 161 4.24 14.66 -6.04
N LEU A 162 5.39 14.02 -6.19
CA LEU A 162 6.67 14.56 -5.70
C LEU A 162 7.01 15.89 -6.41
N GLY A 163 6.78 15.98 -7.71
CA GLY A 163 6.97 17.22 -8.46
C GLY A 163 6.04 18.36 -8.01
N GLU A 164 4.82 18.04 -7.57
CA GLU A 164 3.90 19.01 -6.98
C GLU A 164 4.37 19.45 -5.59
N ALA A 165 4.77 18.50 -4.74
CA ALA A 165 5.33 18.78 -3.42
C ALA A 165 6.60 19.65 -3.52
N ALA A 166 7.45 19.41 -4.52
CA ALA A 166 8.65 20.18 -4.77
C ALA A 166 8.38 21.63 -5.16
N ARG A 167 7.25 21.92 -5.81
CA ARG A 167 6.87 23.28 -6.25
C ARG A 167 5.96 23.98 -5.26
N TRP A 168 5.65 23.31 -4.15
CA TRP A 168 4.76 23.82 -3.13
C TRP A 168 5.45 24.95 -2.35
N VAL A 169 5.03 26.19 -2.61
CA VAL A 169 5.51 27.44 -1.99
C VAL A 169 4.33 28.37 -1.77
#